data_AF-A0A7Z9WDX0-F1
#
_entry.id   AF-A0A7Z9WDX0-F1
#
_cell.length_a   1.000
_cell.length_b   1.000
_cell.length_c   1.000
_cell.angle_alpha   90.00
_cell.angle_beta   90.00
_cell.angle_gamma   90.00
#
_symmetry.space_group_name_H-M   'P 1'
#
loop_
_entity.id
_entity.type
_entity.pdbx_description
1 polymer ?
#
loop_
_entity_poly.entity_id
_entity_poly.type
_entity_poly.pdbx_seq_one_letter_code
_entity_poly.pdbx_strand_id
1 'polypeptide(L)'
;MSRQEEQYVAMISTDWNECLAPTGPFDPIRYSYPQLGHELETIFRLYTANSITLAEAIKRLQKLLPQPLTREQMDAYLDRHFRTYKGVPEFMKWCAENRILFMINTTAAMGFFQRVFAKGLLPPVPALSAHDMIVFPPEKTDPPIILPLHETSDKAINTQQVASRFEIDPHKIIIIGDSGGDGPHFEWGASQGCHLIGSMTKHS
;
A
#
# COMPACT_ATOMS: atom_id res chain seq x y z
N MET A 1 22.80 -17.32 -11.77
CA MET A 1 23.61 -16.11 -12.00
C MET A 1 23.22 -15.10 -10.95
N SER A 2 24.13 -14.84 -10.01
CA SER A 2 23.95 -13.87 -8.93
C SER A 2 23.93 -12.47 -9.54
N ARG A 3 22.76 -11.85 -9.65
CA ARG A 3 22.70 -10.40 -9.83
C ARG A 3 23.34 -9.83 -8.56
N GLN A 4 24.54 -9.26 -8.69
CA GLN A 4 24.95 -8.16 -7.81
C GLN A 4 23.73 -7.27 -7.66
N GLU A 5 23.34 -6.97 -6.42
CA GLU A 5 22.22 -6.08 -6.11
C GLU A 5 22.39 -4.83 -6.99
N GLU A 6 21.63 -4.75 -8.08
CA GLU A 6 21.72 -3.62 -8.99
C GLU A 6 21.28 -2.41 -8.18
N GLN A 7 22.25 -1.57 -7.83
CA GLN A 7 22.02 -0.41 -6.98
C GLN A 7 20.90 0.44 -7.59
N TYR A 8 19.84 0.67 -6.82
CA TYR A 8 18.75 1.52 -7.24
C TYR A 8 19.24 2.97 -7.37
N VAL A 9 18.81 3.67 -8.41
CA VAL A 9 19.19 5.08 -8.64
C VAL A 9 18.22 6.07 -8.02
N ALA A 10 17.01 5.64 -7.72
CA ALA A 10 15.92 6.43 -7.16
C ALA A 10 14.88 5.51 -6.53
N MET A 11 13.92 6.10 -5.80
CA MET A 11 12.82 5.38 -5.17
C MET A 11 11.49 6.08 -5.39
N ILE A 12 10.44 5.29 -5.51
CA ILE A 12 9.05 5.74 -5.41
C ILE A 12 8.44 5.06 -4.19
N SER A 13 7.85 5.85 -3.30
CA SER A 13 7.05 5.38 -2.17
C SER A 13 5.62 5.88 -2.34
N THR A 14 4.69 4.98 -2.64
CA THR A 14 3.35 5.36 -3.11
C THR A 14 2.26 4.68 -2.31
N ASP A 15 1.19 5.41 -1.99
CA ASP A 15 -0.06 4.77 -1.58
C ASP A 15 -0.68 3.98 -2.75
N TRP A 16 -1.72 3.22 -2.45
CA TRP A 16 -2.41 2.33 -3.36
C TRP A 16 -3.87 2.72 -3.56
N ASN A 17 -4.66 2.68 -2.49
CA ASN A 17 -6.10 2.89 -2.55
C ASN A 17 -6.41 4.33 -2.90
N GLU A 18 -7.25 4.53 -3.91
CA GLU A 18 -7.61 5.83 -4.50
C GLU A 18 -6.44 6.64 -5.10
N CYS A 19 -5.19 6.25 -4.84
CA CYS A 19 -3.95 6.79 -5.40
C CYS A 19 -3.51 6.13 -6.71
N LEU A 20 -3.33 4.79 -6.73
CA LEU A 20 -2.96 4.00 -7.91
C LEU A 20 -4.06 3.04 -8.39
N ALA A 21 -5.06 2.80 -7.55
CA ALA A 21 -6.19 1.96 -7.86
C ALA A 21 -7.51 2.61 -7.43
N PRO A 22 -8.57 2.56 -8.25
CA PRO A 22 -9.90 3.05 -7.88
C PRO A 22 -10.63 2.04 -6.98
N THR A 23 -10.04 1.75 -5.82
CA THR A 23 -10.50 0.78 -4.83
C THR A 23 -10.26 1.30 -3.42
N GLY A 24 -11.16 1.01 -2.50
CA GLY A 24 -10.99 1.25 -1.07
C GLY A 24 -10.21 0.12 -0.37
N PRO A 25 -9.58 0.41 0.79
CA PRO A 25 -8.77 -0.57 1.52
C PRO A 25 -9.59 -1.70 2.16
N PHE A 26 -10.90 -1.51 2.30
CA PHE A 26 -11.83 -2.50 2.88
C PHE A 26 -12.73 -3.17 1.83
N ASP A 27 -12.53 -2.91 0.54
CA ASP A 27 -13.35 -3.50 -0.53
C ASP A 27 -13.37 -5.04 -0.51
N PRO A 28 -12.25 -5.77 -0.27
CA PRO A 28 -12.30 -7.23 -0.14
C PRO A 28 -13.22 -7.70 1.00
N ILE A 29 -13.24 -6.95 2.11
CA ILE A 29 -14.06 -7.24 3.28
C ILE A 29 -15.53 -7.00 2.95
N ARG A 30 -15.84 -5.85 2.35
CA ARG A 30 -17.20 -5.52 1.90
C ARG A 30 -17.73 -6.53 0.90
N TYR A 31 -16.88 -7.04 0.02
CA TYR A 31 -17.25 -8.09 -0.93
C TYR A 31 -17.60 -9.41 -0.22
N SER A 32 -16.82 -9.80 0.78
CA SER A 32 -16.99 -11.07 1.50
C SER A 32 -18.10 -11.02 2.56
N TYR A 33 -18.37 -9.84 3.12
CA TYR A 33 -19.38 -9.58 4.13
C TYR A 33 -20.21 -8.32 3.77
N PRO A 34 -21.08 -8.38 2.75
CA PRO A 34 -21.83 -7.22 2.24
C PRO A 34 -22.67 -6.50 3.31
N GLN A 35 -23.14 -7.23 4.32
CA GLN A 35 -23.92 -6.70 5.43
C GLN A 35 -23.15 -5.70 6.30
N LEU A 36 -21.81 -5.69 6.26
CA LEU A 36 -20.97 -4.76 7.02
C LEU A 36 -20.72 -3.43 6.29
N GLY A 37 -21.28 -3.24 5.09
CA GLY A 37 -20.91 -2.14 4.19
C GLY A 37 -21.01 -0.74 4.83
N HIS A 38 -22.04 -0.49 5.62
CA HIS A 38 -22.26 0.81 6.25
C HIS A 38 -21.24 1.10 7.37
N GLU A 39 -20.93 0.10 8.19
CA GLU A 39 -19.94 0.21 9.25
C GLU A 39 -18.53 0.38 8.68
N LEU A 40 -18.20 -0.34 7.61
CA LEU A 40 -16.91 -0.22 6.91
C LEU A 40 -16.71 1.17 6.33
N GLU A 41 -17.73 1.73 5.67
CA GLU A 41 -17.70 3.08 5.13
C GLU A 41 -17.53 4.14 6.23
N THR A 42 -18.20 3.94 7.36
CA THR A 42 -18.07 4.83 8.52
C THR A 42 -16.65 4.79 9.10
N ILE A 43 -16.08 3.61 9.30
CA ILE A 43 -14.70 3.45 9.78
C ILE A 43 -13.73 4.11 8.81
N PHE A 44 -13.86 3.85 7.51
CA PHE A 44 -13.01 4.42 6.47
C PHE A 44 -13.01 5.95 6.49
N ARG A 45 -14.20 6.56 6.48
CA ARG A 45 -14.33 8.01 6.54
C ARG A 45 -13.70 8.60 7.80
N LEU A 46 -13.91 7.99 8.96
CA LEU A 46 -13.37 8.51 10.23
C LEU A 46 -11.84 8.52 10.26
N TYR A 47 -11.16 7.45 9.82
CA TYR A 47 -9.70 7.42 9.91
C TYR A 47 -9.04 8.26 8.80
N THR A 48 -9.60 8.28 7.59
CA THR A 48 -9.09 9.13 6.48
C THR A 48 -9.28 10.62 6.73
N ALA A 49 -10.30 10.99 7.52
CA ALA A 49 -10.51 12.35 8.02
C ALA A 49 -9.69 12.66 9.29
N ASN A 50 -8.74 11.81 9.69
CA ASN A 50 -7.93 11.94 10.89
C ASN A 50 -8.75 12.11 12.19
N SER A 51 -10.00 11.61 12.21
CA SER A 51 -10.89 11.67 13.39
C SER A 51 -10.66 10.52 14.37
N ILE A 52 -10.08 9.41 13.89
CA ILE A 52 -9.57 8.29 14.69
C ILE A 52 -8.23 7.83 14.09
N THR A 53 -7.40 7.15 14.88
CA THR A 53 -6.14 6.56 14.37
C THR A 53 -6.41 5.32 13.52
N LEU A 54 -5.41 4.87 12.76
CA LEU A 54 -5.53 3.63 11.99
C LEU A 54 -5.67 2.43 12.92
N ALA A 55 -4.92 2.36 14.03
CA ALA A 55 -5.05 1.27 14.98
C ALA A 55 -6.46 1.18 15.59
N GLU A 56 -7.09 2.33 15.90
CA GLU A 56 -8.48 2.34 16.39
C GLU A 56 -9.47 1.89 15.31
N ALA A 57 -9.28 2.32 14.05
CA ALA A 57 -10.09 1.87 12.93
C ALA A 57 -10.02 0.34 12.76
N ILE A 58 -8.81 -0.23 12.84
CA ILE A 58 -8.55 -1.65 12.71
C ILE A 58 -9.12 -2.43 13.91
N LYS A 59 -9.02 -1.90 15.12
CA LYS A 59 -9.64 -2.50 16.32
C LYS A 59 -11.17 -2.57 16.19
N ARG A 60 -11.81 -1.55 15.61
CA ARG A 60 -13.25 -1.58 15.32
C ARG A 60 -13.58 -2.59 14.24
N LEU A 61 -12.79 -2.63 13.18
CA LEU A 61 -12.94 -3.60 12.09
C LEU A 61 -12.85 -5.05 12.60
N GLN A 62 -11.86 -5.37 13.43
CA GLN A 62 -11.68 -6.70 14.01
C GLN A 62 -12.85 -7.16 14.87
N LYS A 63 -13.54 -6.23 15.55
CA LYS A 63 -14.76 -6.55 16.32
C LYS A 63 -15.98 -6.82 15.45
N LEU A 64 -16.01 -6.27 14.23
CA LEU A 64 -17.11 -6.45 13.28
C LEU A 64 -16.94 -7.73 12.46
N LEU A 65 -15.71 -8.12 12.16
CA LEU A 65 -15.41 -9.30 11.35
C LEU A 65 -15.80 -10.59 12.09
N PRO A 66 -16.67 -11.43 11.49
CA PRO A 66 -16.97 -12.75 12.07
C PRO A 66 -15.73 -13.65 12.10
N GLN A 67 -14.89 -13.54 11.08
CA GLN A 67 -13.63 -14.24 10.92
C GLN A 67 -12.73 -13.47 9.92
N PRO A 68 -11.39 -13.63 9.99
CA PRO A 68 -10.49 -13.12 8.96
C PRO A 68 -10.86 -13.65 7.57
N LEU A 69 -10.53 -12.89 6.52
CA LEU A 69 -10.76 -13.34 5.14
C LEU A 69 -9.88 -14.54 4.82
N THR A 70 -10.45 -15.53 4.12
CA THR A 70 -9.67 -16.64 3.58
C THR A 70 -8.97 -16.25 2.27
N ARG A 71 -8.01 -17.07 1.83
CA ARG A 71 -7.35 -16.89 0.53
C ARG A 71 -8.34 -16.93 -0.62
N GLU A 72 -9.30 -17.85 -0.55
CA GLU A 72 -10.33 -18.06 -1.57
C GLU A 72 -11.26 -16.85 -1.67
N GLN A 73 -11.62 -16.25 -0.53
CA GLN A 73 -12.41 -15.02 -0.50
C GLN A 73 -11.65 -13.84 -1.11
N MET A 74 -10.36 -13.68 -0.78
CA MET A 74 -9.51 -12.65 -1.35
C MET A 74 -9.32 -12.85 -2.86
N ASP A 75 -9.03 -14.08 -3.30
CA ASP A 75 -8.86 -14.41 -4.71
C ASP A 75 -10.14 -14.17 -5.50
N ALA A 76 -11.31 -14.55 -4.95
CA ALA A 76 -12.61 -14.30 -5.58
C ALA A 76 -12.92 -12.80 -5.72
N TYR A 77 -12.52 -11.98 -4.75
CA TYR A 77 -12.62 -10.52 -4.86
C TYR A 77 -11.71 -10.00 -5.99
N LEU A 78 -10.44 -10.43 -6.00
CA LEU A 78 -9.45 -10.01 -7.00
C LEU A 78 -9.88 -10.37 -8.42
N ASP A 79 -10.39 -11.59 -8.63
CA ASP A 79 -10.83 -12.06 -9.94
C ASP A 79 -11.97 -11.22 -10.54
N ARG A 80 -12.80 -10.60 -9.69
CA ARG A 80 -13.95 -9.81 -10.13
C ARG A 80 -13.69 -8.31 -10.16
N HIS A 81 -12.86 -7.81 -9.25
CA HIS A 81 -12.80 -6.38 -8.94
C HIS A 81 -11.39 -5.79 -8.99
N PHE A 82 -10.33 -6.59 -9.16
CA PHE A 82 -8.98 -6.03 -9.28
C PHE A 82 -8.89 -5.11 -10.49
N ARG A 83 -8.43 -3.88 -10.25
CA ARG A 83 -8.21 -2.86 -11.26
C ARG A 83 -7.22 -1.82 -10.76
N THR A 84 -6.51 -1.20 -11.69
CA THR A 84 -5.63 -0.06 -11.45
C THR A 84 -6.03 1.12 -12.32
N TYR A 85 -5.53 2.31 -12.02
CA TYR A 85 -5.59 3.40 -13.00
C TYR A 85 -4.75 3.06 -14.25
N LYS A 86 -5.12 3.65 -15.38
CA LYS A 86 -4.47 3.39 -16.67
C LYS A 86 -2.97 3.69 -16.59
N GLY A 87 -2.14 2.74 -17.01
CA GLY A 87 -0.68 2.90 -17.09
C GLY A 87 0.09 2.47 -15.85
N VAL A 88 -0.58 2.12 -14.74
CA VAL A 88 0.11 1.75 -13.48
C VAL A 88 1.01 0.51 -13.65
N PRO A 89 0.55 -0.63 -14.24
CA PRO A 89 1.43 -1.78 -14.44
C PRO A 89 2.61 -1.48 -15.36
N GLU A 90 2.42 -0.66 -16.40
CA GLU A 90 3.48 -0.22 -17.31
C GLU A 90 4.49 0.67 -16.58
N PHE A 91 4.02 1.58 -15.74
CA PHE A 91 4.87 2.45 -14.92
C PHE A 91 5.73 1.64 -13.95
N MET A 92 5.13 0.66 -13.26
CA MET A 92 5.88 -0.24 -12.36
C MET A 92 6.97 -1.04 -13.10
N LYS A 93 6.66 -1.56 -14.31
CA LYS A 93 7.66 -2.24 -15.15
C LYS A 93 8.78 -1.29 -15.56
N TRP A 94 8.43 -0.08 -16.00
CA TRP A 94 9.40 0.93 -16.38
C TRP A 94 10.32 1.28 -15.20
N CYS A 95 9.80 1.41 -13.98
CA CYS A 95 10.63 1.60 -12.79
C CYS A 95 11.64 0.47 -12.58
N ALA A 96 11.20 -0.79 -12.71
CA ALA A 96 12.07 -1.94 -12.59
C ALA A 96 13.19 -1.95 -13.66
N GLU A 97 12.86 -1.64 -14.91
CA GLU A 97 13.82 -1.55 -16.03
C GLU A 97 14.84 -0.42 -15.86
N ASN A 98 14.47 0.64 -15.14
CA ASN A 98 15.31 1.82 -14.91
C ASN A 98 15.98 1.82 -13.53
N ARG A 99 15.97 0.70 -12.81
CA ARG A 99 16.54 0.56 -11.46
C ARG A 99 15.99 1.62 -10.49
N ILE A 100 14.68 1.86 -10.55
CA ILE A 100 13.94 2.68 -9.60
C ILE A 100 13.20 1.74 -8.66
N LEU A 101 13.47 1.85 -7.35
CA LEU A 101 12.81 1.04 -6.35
C LEU A 101 11.35 1.48 -6.24
N PHE A 102 10.42 0.60 -6.60
CA PHE A 102 8.99 0.85 -6.47
C PHE A 102 8.46 0.24 -5.17
N MET A 103 8.14 1.07 -4.18
CA MET A 103 7.58 0.64 -2.91
C MET A 103 6.09 0.98 -2.85
N ILE A 104 5.27 -0.04 -2.64
CA ILE A 104 3.87 0.17 -2.24
C ILE A 104 3.85 0.41 -0.72
N ASN A 105 3.31 1.53 -0.27
CA ASN A 105 3.33 1.98 1.12
C ASN A 105 1.94 2.46 1.54
N THR A 106 1.11 1.52 2.01
CA THR A 106 -0.34 1.67 2.05
C THR A 106 -0.95 1.14 3.35
N THR A 107 -2.10 1.69 3.74
CA THR A 107 -2.84 1.19 4.92
C THR A 107 -3.68 -0.05 4.62
N ALA A 108 -3.74 -0.50 3.35
CA ALA A 108 -4.46 -1.71 2.96
C ALA A 108 -3.84 -2.98 3.59
N ALA A 109 -4.62 -4.06 3.58
CA ALA A 109 -4.16 -5.36 4.08
C ALA A 109 -2.98 -5.91 3.26
N MET A 110 -1.95 -6.38 3.95
CA MET A 110 -0.81 -7.10 3.37
C MET A 110 -1.26 -8.32 2.54
N GLY A 111 -2.24 -9.07 3.03
CA GLY A 111 -2.82 -10.23 2.35
C GLY A 111 -3.43 -9.92 0.99
N PHE A 112 -3.91 -8.68 0.76
CA PHE A 112 -4.35 -8.27 -0.57
C PHE A 112 -3.19 -8.32 -1.56
N PHE A 113 -2.04 -7.74 -1.21
CA PHE A 113 -0.87 -7.70 -2.09
C PHE A 113 -0.20 -9.07 -2.24
N GLN A 114 -0.14 -9.88 -1.19
CA GLN A 114 0.33 -11.27 -1.29
C GLN A 114 -0.43 -12.03 -2.38
N ARG A 115 -1.77 -11.89 -2.42
CA ARG A 115 -2.59 -12.53 -3.45
C ARG A 115 -2.47 -11.86 -4.82
N VAL A 116 -2.37 -10.54 -4.89
CA VAL A 116 -2.12 -9.80 -6.15
C VAL A 116 -0.84 -10.29 -6.84
N PHE A 117 0.27 -10.45 -6.10
CA PHE A 117 1.52 -10.94 -6.66
C PHE A 117 1.49 -12.44 -6.96
N ALA A 118 0.89 -13.26 -6.09
CA ALA A 118 0.73 -14.69 -6.34
C ALA A 118 -0.08 -14.98 -7.61
N LYS A 119 -1.07 -14.14 -7.92
CA LYS A 119 -1.89 -14.23 -9.13
C LYS A 119 -1.26 -13.55 -10.35
N GLY A 120 -0.10 -12.91 -10.21
CA GLY A 120 0.56 -12.19 -11.32
C GLY A 120 -0.23 -10.98 -11.83
N LEU A 121 -1.10 -10.40 -11.01
CA LEU A 121 -1.95 -9.26 -11.39
C LEU A 121 -1.16 -7.94 -11.46
N LEU A 122 0.00 -7.87 -10.80
CA LEU A 122 0.95 -6.78 -10.88
C LEU A 122 2.37 -7.29 -11.14
N PRO A 123 3.25 -6.44 -11.72
CA PRO A 123 4.69 -6.66 -11.66
C PRO A 123 5.15 -6.81 -10.20
N PRO A 124 6.17 -7.65 -9.94
CA PRO A 124 6.74 -7.77 -8.60
C PRO A 124 7.36 -6.44 -8.17
N VAL A 125 7.28 -6.13 -6.88
CA VAL A 125 7.89 -4.94 -6.28
C VAL A 125 9.01 -5.32 -5.33
N PRO A 126 10.07 -4.50 -5.19
CA PRO A 126 11.14 -4.76 -4.23
C PRO A 126 10.72 -4.61 -2.77
N ALA A 127 9.72 -3.77 -2.49
CA ALA A 127 9.28 -3.48 -1.13
C ALA A 127 7.76 -3.26 -1.04
N LEU A 128 7.17 -3.78 0.03
CA LEU A 128 5.79 -3.56 0.43
C LEU A 128 5.75 -3.12 1.88
N SER A 129 5.05 -2.03 2.17
CA SER A 129 4.59 -1.69 3.49
C SER A 129 3.08 -1.64 3.52
N ALA A 130 2.49 -2.45 4.41
CA ALA A 130 1.06 -2.70 4.48
C ALA A 130 0.63 -3.13 5.88
N HIS A 131 -0.66 -2.99 6.19
CA HIS A 131 -1.18 -3.42 7.48
C HIS A 131 -1.32 -4.94 7.54
N ASP A 132 -0.88 -5.54 8.64
CA ASP A 132 -0.97 -6.98 8.93
C ASP A 132 -2.36 -7.45 9.40
N MET A 133 -3.44 -6.70 9.15
CA MET A 133 -4.79 -7.06 9.62
C MET A 133 -5.31 -8.35 8.98
N ILE A 134 -4.84 -8.64 7.76
CA ILE A 134 -5.07 -9.88 7.02
C ILE A 134 -3.71 -10.24 6.43
N VAL A 135 -3.18 -11.39 6.80
CA VAL A 135 -1.90 -11.93 6.32
C VAL A 135 -2.10 -13.41 5.99
N PHE A 136 -1.57 -13.83 4.85
CA PHE A 136 -1.53 -15.22 4.42
C PHE A 136 -0.11 -15.78 4.59
N PRO A 137 0.05 -17.12 4.59
CA PRO A 137 1.37 -17.73 4.63
C PRO A 137 2.28 -17.18 3.52
N PRO A 138 3.57 -16.89 3.80
CA PRO A 138 4.48 -16.32 2.82
C PRO A 138 4.62 -17.19 1.56
N GLU A 139 4.69 -16.54 0.40
CA GLU A 139 4.92 -17.19 -0.90
C GLU A 139 6.16 -16.62 -1.60
N LYS A 140 6.71 -17.36 -2.57
CA LYS A 140 7.90 -16.91 -3.34
C LYS A 140 7.65 -15.66 -4.19
N THR A 141 6.38 -15.34 -4.43
CA THR A 141 5.94 -14.14 -5.15
C THR A 141 5.86 -12.92 -4.25
N ASP A 142 5.95 -13.09 -2.93
CA ASP A 142 5.91 -11.96 -2.01
C ASP A 142 7.18 -11.10 -2.18
N PRO A 143 7.06 -9.78 -2.00
CA PRO A 143 8.21 -8.88 -2.03
C PRO A 143 9.31 -9.30 -1.04
N PRO A 144 10.59 -9.15 -1.40
CA PRO A 144 11.69 -9.52 -0.50
C PRO A 144 11.79 -8.63 0.75
N ILE A 145 11.18 -7.43 0.70
CA ILE A 145 11.09 -6.51 1.82
C ILE A 145 9.62 -6.28 2.14
N ILE A 146 9.20 -6.69 3.32
CA ILE A 146 7.84 -6.49 3.83
C ILE A 146 7.96 -5.81 5.18
N LEU A 147 7.32 -4.65 5.32
CA LEU A 147 7.33 -3.82 6.53
C LEU A 147 5.90 -3.61 7.05
N PRO A 148 5.57 -4.04 8.28
CA PRO A 148 4.27 -3.76 8.87
C PRO A 148 4.02 -2.25 8.95
N LEU A 149 2.77 -1.85 8.72
CA LEU A 149 2.28 -0.49 8.88
C LEU A 149 1.07 -0.55 9.83
N HIS A 150 1.21 0.03 11.02
CA HIS A 150 0.16 0.03 12.05
C HIS A 150 -0.47 1.41 12.20
N GLU A 151 0.28 2.46 11.91
CA GLU A 151 -0.20 3.84 11.85
C GLU A 151 0.24 4.53 10.56
N THR A 152 -0.47 5.59 10.17
CA THR A 152 -0.16 6.35 8.94
C THR A 152 1.23 7.00 8.99
N SER A 153 1.72 7.33 10.19
CA SER A 153 3.08 7.83 10.41
C SER A 153 4.17 6.81 10.05
N ASP A 154 3.86 5.51 10.09
CA ASP A 154 4.84 4.46 9.79
C ASP A 154 5.24 4.49 8.31
N LYS A 155 4.43 5.10 7.43
CA LYS A 155 4.81 5.30 6.03
C LYS A 155 6.17 5.99 5.91
N ALA A 156 6.40 7.05 6.68
CA ALA A 156 7.66 7.78 6.69
C ALA A 156 8.83 6.92 7.22
N ILE A 157 8.60 6.20 8.32
CA ILE A 157 9.59 5.32 8.95
C ILE A 157 10.01 4.21 7.97
N ASN A 158 9.03 3.57 7.34
CA ASN A 158 9.25 2.46 6.43
C ASN A 158 9.90 2.93 5.12
N THR A 159 9.52 4.10 4.59
CA THR A 159 10.22 4.71 3.45
C THR A 159 11.69 4.98 3.80
N GLN A 160 11.97 5.61 4.94
CA GLN A 160 13.34 5.89 5.38
C GLN A 160 14.15 4.60 5.56
N GLN A 161 13.56 3.55 6.15
CA GLN A 161 14.23 2.28 6.35
C GLN A 161 14.64 1.62 5.03
N VAL A 162 13.75 1.63 4.02
CA VAL A 162 14.05 1.09 2.69
C VAL A 162 15.10 1.96 1.99
N ALA A 163 14.97 3.28 2.04
CA ALA A 163 15.93 4.20 1.43
C ALA A 163 17.34 4.02 2.03
N SER A 164 17.45 3.94 3.36
CA SER A 164 18.72 3.71 4.06
C SER A 164 19.36 2.38 3.69
N ARG A 165 18.56 1.31 3.53
CA ARG A 165 19.07 -0.01 3.14
C ARG A 165 19.75 -0.01 1.77
N PHE A 166 19.28 0.83 0.85
CA PHE A 166 19.82 0.93 -0.51
C PHE A 166 20.63 2.21 -0.75
N GLU A 167 20.95 2.95 0.31
CA GLU A 167 21.71 4.20 0.25
C GLU A 167 21.09 5.23 -0.73
N ILE A 168 19.76 5.30 -0.78
CA ILE A 168 19.03 6.22 -1.66
C ILE A 168 18.90 7.57 -0.95
N ASP A 169 19.50 8.60 -1.56
CA ASP A 169 19.38 10.00 -1.12
C ASP A 169 17.91 10.46 -1.16
N PRO A 170 17.40 11.14 -0.10
CA PRO A 170 16.04 11.67 -0.08
C PRO A 170 15.64 12.52 -1.30
N HIS A 171 16.56 13.28 -1.89
CA HIS A 171 16.30 14.06 -3.10
C HIS A 171 15.99 13.21 -4.35
N LYS A 172 16.21 11.89 -4.26
CA LYS A 172 15.92 10.90 -5.30
C LYS A 172 14.69 10.05 -4.94
N ILE A 173 13.93 10.46 -3.94
CA ILE A 173 12.70 9.80 -3.51
C ILE A 173 11.50 10.63 -4.01
N ILE A 174 10.57 9.95 -4.68
CA ILE A 174 9.25 10.47 -5.01
C ILE A 174 8.24 9.84 -4.05
N ILE A 175 7.43 10.67 -3.40
CA ILE A 175 6.31 10.23 -2.57
C ILE A 175 5.01 10.54 -3.30
N ILE A 176 4.11 9.56 -3.40
CA ILE A 176 2.81 9.70 -4.06
C ILE A 176 1.68 9.32 -3.10
N GLY A 177 0.67 10.18 -2.98
CA GLY A 177 -0.47 9.99 -2.08
C GLY A 177 -1.73 10.74 -2.56
N ASP A 178 -2.89 10.43 -1.99
CA ASP A 178 -4.20 10.96 -2.42
C ASP A 178 -4.95 11.75 -1.34
N SER A 179 -4.61 11.56 -0.06
CA SER A 179 -5.47 12.03 1.04
C SER A 179 -4.74 12.55 2.28
N GLY A 180 -5.52 13.02 3.26
CA GLY A 180 -5.02 13.41 4.58
C GLY A 180 -4.34 12.29 5.36
N GLY A 181 -4.60 11.01 5.02
CA GLY A 181 -3.88 9.87 5.58
C GLY A 181 -2.41 9.81 5.15
N ASP A 182 -2.06 10.42 4.02
CA ASP A 182 -0.68 10.58 3.54
C ASP A 182 0.01 11.82 4.12
N GLY A 183 -0.73 12.68 4.82
CA GLY A 183 -0.23 13.94 5.38
C GLY A 183 1.09 13.79 6.13
N PRO A 184 1.19 12.88 7.14
CA PRO A 184 2.45 12.66 7.86
C PRO A 184 3.62 12.22 6.97
N HIS A 185 3.34 11.46 5.90
CA HIS A 185 4.35 11.00 4.96
C HIS A 185 4.85 12.13 4.07
N PHE A 186 3.94 13.00 3.60
CA PHE A 186 4.29 14.21 2.85
C PHE A 186 5.03 15.24 3.71
N GLU A 187 4.62 15.45 4.96
CA GLU A 187 5.31 16.35 5.90
C GLU A 187 6.76 15.90 6.12
N TRP A 188 6.96 14.60 6.40
CA TRP A 188 8.30 14.03 6.48
C TRP A 188 9.06 14.19 5.17
N GLY A 189 8.46 13.84 4.03
CA GLY A 189 9.10 13.94 2.72
C GLY A 189 9.55 15.36 2.38
N ALA A 190 8.72 16.36 2.66
CA ALA A 190 9.07 17.76 2.51
C ALA A 190 10.29 18.13 3.39
N SER A 191 10.33 17.67 4.64
CA SER A 191 11.44 17.94 5.55
C SER A 191 12.77 17.32 5.12
N GLN A 192 12.73 16.21 4.37
CA GLN A 192 13.92 15.53 3.86
C GLN A 192 14.32 15.99 2.45
N GLY A 193 13.50 16.79 1.77
CA GLY A 193 13.75 17.23 0.40
C GLY A 193 13.34 16.23 -0.69
N CYS A 194 12.41 15.31 -0.38
CA CYS A 194 11.78 14.41 -1.35
C CYS A 194 10.91 15.19 -2.35
N HIS A 195 10.66 14.60 -3.51
CA HIS A 195 9.66 15.10 -4.46
C HIS A 195 8.28 14.57 -4.09
N LEU A 196 7.26 15.44 -4.05
CA LEU A 196 5.92 15.09 -3.59
C LEU A 196 4.90 15.20 -4.73
N ILE A 197 4.08 14.17 -4.92
CA ILE A 197 3.05 14.12 -5.95
C ILE A 197 1.70 13.79 -5.30
N GLY A 198 0.74 14.69 -5.43
CA GLY A 198 -0.67 14.37 -5.18
C GLY A 198 -1.26 13.63 -6.38
N SER A 199 -1.80 12.43 -6.16
CA SER A 199 -2.52 11.64 -7.16
C SER A 199 -3.99 11.56 -6.77
N MET A 200 -4.89 11.93 -7.67
CA MET A 200 -6.34 11.87 -7.42
C MET A 200 -6.79 12.59 -6.13
N THR A 201 -6.12 13.71 -5.82
CA THR A 201 -6.31 14.44 -4.56
C THR A 201 -7.77 14.80 -4.32
N LYS A 202 -8.26 14.51 -3.13
CA LYS A 202 -9.62 14.88 -2.70
C LYS A 202 -9.71 16.38 -2.50
N HIS A 203 -10.81 17.00 -2.93
CA HIS A 203 -11.10 18.38 -2.59
C HIS A 203 -11.34 18.49 -1.08
N SER A 204 -10.56 19.34 -0.42
CA SER A 204 -10.79 19.81 0.95
C SER A 204 -11.89 20.85 1.01
#